data_AF-T0YSC3-F1
#
_entry.id   AF-T0YSC3-F1
#
_cell.length_a   1.000
_cell.length_b   1.000
_cell.length_c   1.000
_cell.angle_alpha   90.00
_cell.angle_beta   90.00
_cell.angle_gamma   90.00
#
_symmetry.space_group_name_H-M   'P 1'
#
loop_
_entity.id
_entity.type
_entity.pdbx_description
1 polymer ?
#
loop_
_entity_poly.entity_id
_entity_poly.type
_entity_poly.pdbx_seq_one_letter_code
_entity_poly.pdbx_strand_id
1 'polypeptide(L)'
;MCVPLKAIGHGFPAGHHIRVAVASTYWPWIWPAPEDVTLELSCGASSFIDLPVRDRQSGDLALRELGPPERVTPVAHEHLGGQPTSRKIVHDLATSSSEVVFDWNVGGNVRLADSSIEYDGATLTTYRIDNTGPLSAEVTTEQSASLR
;
A
#
# COMPACT_ATOMS: atom_id res chain seq x y z
N MET A 1 16.57 14.08 -18.24
CA MET A 1 16.72 13.50 -16.88
C MET A 1 15.83 12.26 -16.84
N CYS A 2 16.30 11.15 -16.28
CA CYS A 2 15.50 9.92 -16.15
C CYS A 2 15.29 9.65 -14.66
N VAL A 3 14.11 9.13 -14.30
CA VAL A 3 13.79 8.74 -12.92
C VAL A 3 13.67 7.22 -12.88
N PRO A 4 14.50 6.50 -12.09
CA PRO A 4 14.41 5.05 -12.01
C PRO A 4 13.10 4.64 -11.31
N LEU A 5 12.44 3.61 -11.85
CA LEU A 5 11.26 2.99 -11.26
C LEU A 5 11.64 1.80 -10.38
N LYS A 6 10.70 1.35 -9.54
CA LYS A 6 10.88 0.12 -8.75
C LYS A 6 11.10 -1.07 -9.70
N ALA A 7 12.08 -1.91 -9.37
CA ALA A 7 12.36 -3.12 -10.14
C ALA A 7 11.16 -4.09 -10.10
N ILE A 8 10.86 -4.72 -11.24
CA ILE A 8 9.79 -5.71 -11.37
C ILE A 8 10.27 -6.90 -12.22
N GLY A 9 9.68 -8.08 -11.98
CA GLY A 9 9.73 -9.22 -12.88
C GLY A 9 8.32 -9.53 -13.38
N HIS A 10 8.00 -9.14 -14.60
CA HIS A 10 6.66 -9.32 -15.16
C HIS A 10 6.73 -9.73 -16.63
N GLY A 11 5.88 -10.68 -17.03
CA GLY A 11 5.63 -11.01 -18.43
C GLY A 11 4.27 -10.47 -18.85
N PHE A 12 4.18 -9.79 -19.99
CA PHE A 12 2.93 -9.26 -20.54
C PHE A 12 2.35 -10.24 -21.56
N PRO A 13 1.30 -11.04 -21.24
CA PRO A 13 0.71 -11.95 -22.22
C PRO A 13 0.03 -11.20 -23.37
N ALA A 14 -0.23 -11.90 -24.46
CA ALA A 14 -0.99 -11.34 -25.58
C ALA A 14 -2.36 -10.80 -25.11
N GLY A 15 -2.78 -9.66 -25.67
CA GLY A 15 -4.01 -8.96 -25.30
C GLY A 15 -3.89 -8.03 -24.07
N HIS A 16 -2.73 -7.98 -23.40
CA HIS A 16 -2.49 -7.04 -22.32
C HIS A 16 -1.92 -5.72 -22.82
N HIS A 17 -2.14 -4.65 -22.04
CA HIS A 17 -1.63 -3.32 -22.32
C HIS A 17 -0.85 -2.78 -21.12
N ILE A 18 0.20 -2.02 -21.42
CA ILE A 18 0.94 -1.25 -20.42
C ILE A 18 0.25 0.10 -20.26
N ARG A 19 -0.17 0.42 -19.04
CA ARG A 19 -0.74 1.72 -18.69
C ARG A 19 0.24 2.49 -17.83
N VAL A 20 0.54 3.71 -18.24
CA VAL A 20 1.27 4.70 -17.43
C VAL A 20 0.25 5.68 -16.88
N ALA A 21 0.29 5.92 -15.56
CA ALA A 21 -0.52 6.93 -14.90
C ALA A 21 0.43 7.91 -14.20
N VAL A 22 0.19 9.20 -14.41
CA VAL A 22 0.93 10.29 -13.77
C VAL A 22 -0.08 11.11 -12.98
N ALA A 23 0.25 11.43 -11.74
CA ALA A 23 -0.56 12.24 -10.86
C ALA A 23 0.34 13.20 -10.08
N SER A 24 -0.13 14.42 -9.85
CA SER A 24 0.52 15.42 -8.98
C SER A 24 0.39 15.10 -7.50
N THR A 25 -0.56 14.24 -7.13
CA THR A 25 -0.90 13.92 -5.75
C THR A 25 -0.96 12.42 -5.54
N TYR A 26 -0.39 11.94 -4.44
CA TYR A 26 -0.44 10.54 -4.01
C TYR A 26 -0.92 10.41 -2.56
N TRP A 27 -1.93 11.19 -2.22
CA TRP A 27 -2.60 11.15 -0.92
C TRP A 27 -3.24 9.77 -0.66
N PRO A 28 -3.16 9.21 0.56
CA PRO A 28 -2.54 9.75 1.78
C PRO A 28 -1.07 9.36 1.98
N TRP A 29 -0.44 8.74 0.99
CA TRP A 29 0.93 8.21 1.12
C TRP A 29 2.01 9.29 1.03
N ILE A 30 1.74 10.35 0.26
CA ILE A 30 2.62 11.52 0.16
C ILE A 30 1.78 12.75 0.52
N TRP A 31 2.33 13.57 1.44
CA TRP A 31 1.69 14.82 1.84
C TRP A 31 1.53 15.74 0.63
N PRO A 32 0.40 16.46 0.49
CA PRO A 32 0.20 17.37 -0.63
C PRO A 32 1.25 18.48 -0.66
N ALA A 33 1.57 18.97 -1.87
CA ALA A 33 2.31 20.21 -2.01
C ALA A 33 1.55 21.37 -1.36
N PRO A 34 2.22 22.42 -0.85
CA PRO A 34 1.56 23.52 -0.13
C PRO A 34 0.68 24.41 -1.02
N GLU A 35 0.78 24.29 -2.34
CA GLU A 35 0.05 25.05 -3.35
C GLU A 35 -0.42 24.12 -4.46
N ASP A 36 -1.49 24.52 -5.16
CA ASP A 36 -1.97 23.78 -6.31
C ASP A 36 -0.98 23.85 -7.47
N VAL A 37 -0.70 22.70 -8.08
CA VAL A 37 0.24 22.58 -9.18
C VAL A 37 -0.47 22.19 -10.46
N THR A 38 -0.09 22.82 -11.57
CA THR A 38 -0.45 22.37 -12.92
C THR A 38 0.72 21.59 -13.48
N LEU A 39 0.48 20.33 -13.87
CA LEU A 39 1.48 19.51 -14.55
C LEU A 39 1.20 19.50 -16.06
N GLU A 40 2.22 19.83 -16.84
CA GLU A 40 2.22 19.65 -18.29
C GLU A 40 3.12 18.47 -18.67
N LEU A 41 2.60 17.56 -19.49
CA LEU A 41 3.36 16.40 -19.98
C LEU A 41 3.71 16.62 -21.44
N SER A 42 4.98 16.89 -21.71
CA SER A 42 5.52 16.93 -23.07
C SER A 42 5.74 15.52 -23.60
N CYS A 43 4.92 15.09 -24.56
CA CYS A 43 5.07 13.82 -25.25
C CYS A 43 5.84 14.01 -26.56
N GLY A 44 7.09 13.55 -26.59
CA GLY A 44 7.95 13.55 -27.78
C GLY A 44 8.86 12.33 -27.80
N ALA A 45 9.73 12.22 -28.81
CA ALA A 45 10.64 11.06 -28.93
C ALA A 45 11.57 10.87 -27.71
N SER A 46 11.88 11.94 -26.99
CA SER A 46 12.68 11.91 -25.76
C SER A 46 11.89 11.56 -24.49
N SER A 47 10.56 11.40 -24.60
CA SER A 47 9.67 11.05 -23.49
C SER A 47 9.21 9.60 -23.65
N PHE A 48 9.92 8.69 -23.00
CA PHE A 48 9.66 7.25 -23.10
C PHE A 48 9.79 6.57 -21.74
N ILE A 49 9.19 5.39 -21.63
CA ILE A 49 9.45 4.46 -20.53
C ILE A 49 10.45 3.43 -21.04
N ASP A 50 11.64 3.42 -20.45
CA ASP A 50 12.62 2.38 -20.72
C ASP A 50 12.25 1.13 -19.93
N LEU A 51 11.92 0.04 -20.63
CA LEU A 51 11.58 -1.24 -20.03
C LEU A 51 12.71 -2.24 -20.29
N PRO A 52 13.43 -2.69 -19.25
CA PRO A 52 14.44 -3.71 -19.43
C PRO A 52 13.76 -5.03 -19.83
N VAL A 53 13.96 -5.44 -21.08
CA VAL A 53 13.49 -6.74 -21.58
C VAL A 53 14.58 -7.77 -21.33
N ARG A 54 14.26 -8.79 -20.53
CA ARG A 54 15.15 -9.96 -20.35
C ARG A 54 14.82 -11.02 -21.38
N ASP A 55 15.74 -11.26 -22.31
CA ASP A 55 15.63 -12.39 -23.23
C ASP A 55 15.71 -13.72 -22.50
N ARG A 56 15.05 -14.74 -23.06
CA ARG A 56 15.18 -16.11 -22.55
C ARG A 56 16.62 -16.59 -22.76
N GLN A 57 17.20 -17.16 -21.72
CA GLN A 57 18.55 -17.72 -21.77
C GLN A 57 18.48 -19.25 -21.74
N SER A 58 19.47 -19.93 -22.32
CA SER A 58 19.51 -21.40 -22.33
C SER A 58 19.50 -22.01 -20.92
N GLY A 59 20.13 -21.33 -19.96
CA GLY A 59 20.14 -21.71 -18.55
C GLY A 59 18.77 -21.69 -17.88
N ASP A 60 17.77 -20.99 -18.44
CA ASP A 60 16.41 -20.96 -17.89
C ASP A 60 15.78 -22.37 -17.85
N LEU A 61 16.20 -23.26 -18.75
CA LEU A 61 15.74 -24.65 -18.83
C LEU A 61 16.32 -25.53 -17.72
N ALA A 62 17.41 -25.09 -17.09
CA ALA A 62 18.09 -25.81 -16.01
C ALA A 62 17.67 -25.30 -14.61
N LEU A 63 16.75 -24.32 -14.54
CA LEU A 63 16.25 -23.83 -13.26
C LEU A 63 15.47 -24.93 -12.55
N ARG A 64 15.83 -25.19 -11.29
CA ARG A 64 15.07 -26.12 -10.44
C ARG A 64 13.69 -25.54 -10.15
N GLU A 65 12.71 -26.41 -9.98
CA GLU A 65 11.43 -25.99 -9.41
C GLU A 65 11.65 -25.47 -7.98
N LEU A 66 11.02 -24.34 -7.66
CA LEU A 66 11.08 -23.75 -6.31
C LEU A 66 10.37 -24.64 -5.29
N GLY A 67 9.50 -25.55 -5.74
CA GLY A 67 8.65 -26.37 -4.88
C GLY A 67 7.46 -25.59 -4.33
N PRO A 68 6.69 -26.19 -3.40
CA PRO A 68 5.63 -25.49 -2.70
C PRO A 68 6.18 -24.32 -1.87
N PRO A 69 5.39 -23.27 -1.62
CA PRO A 69 5.82 -22.13 -0.82
C PRO A 69 6.18 -22.58 0.61
N GLU A 70 7.37 -22.20 1.06
CA GLU A 70 7.80 -22.40 2.44
C GLU A 70 7.25 -21.28 3.33
N ARG A 71 6.75 -21.65 4.50
CA ARG A 71 6.37 -20.73 5.57
C ARG A 71 6.93 -21.24 6.88
N VAL A 72 7.44 -20.33 7.70
CA VAL A 72 7.76 -20.64 9.09
C VAL A 72 6.47 -21.02 9.81
N THR A 73 6.51 -22.05 10.65
CA THR A 73 5.40 -22.39 11.54
C THR A 73 5.07 -21.16 12.40
N PRO A 74 3.87 -20.58 12.30
CA PRO A 74 3.49 -19.44 13.13
C PRO A 74 3.59 -19.81 14.61
N VAL A 75 3.89 -18.83 15.47
CA VAL A 75 3.78 -19.02 16.91
C VAL A 75 2.35 -19.47 17.22
N ALA A 76 2.21 -20.59 17.92
CA ALA A 76 0.89 -21.10 18.29
C ALA A 76 0.19 -20.09 19.21
N HIS A 77 -1.03 -19.72 18.87
CA HIS A 77 -1.81 -18.74 19.61
C HIS A 77 -3.30 -19.02 19.48
N GLU A 78 -4.07 -18.55 20.46
CA GLU A 78 -5.52 -18.54 20.48
C GLU A 78 -6.01 -17.12 20.21
N HIS A 79 -6.95 -16.97 19.27
CA HIS A 79 -7.61 -15.69 19.03
C HIS A 79 -8.79 -15.56 20.01
N LEU A 80 -8.65 -14.70 21.02
CA LEU A 80 -9.64 -14.48 22.08
C LEU A 80 -10.78 -13.54 21.63
N GLY A 81 -10.55 -12.77 20.56
CA GLY A 81 -11.56 -11.89 19.95
C GLY A 81 -10.92 -10.71 19.24
N GLY A 82 -11.73 -9.92 18.52
CA GLY A 82 -11.25 -8.76 17.77
C GLY A 82 -12.26 -8.34 16.73
N GLN A 83 -12.13 -7.12 16.21
CA GLN A 83 -12.86 -6.69 15.02
C GLN A 83 -11.97 -6.91 13.80
N PRO A 84 -12.53 -7.31 12.64
CA PRO A 84 -11.75 -7.37 11.41
C PRO A 84 -11.11 -6.02 11.09
N THR A 85 -9.88 -6.03 10.59
CA THR A 85 -9.27 -4.82 10.02
C THR A 85 -10.15 -4.27 8.91
N SER A 86 -10.31 -2.96 8.82
CA SER A 86 -11.07 -2.33 7.75
C SER A 86 -10.33 -1.18 7.11
N ARG A 87 -10.60 -0.95 5.83
CA ARG A 87 -10.10 0.21 5.10
C ARG A 87 -11.27 0.86 4.39
N LYS A 88 -11.57 2.10 4.76
CA LYS A 88 -12.68 2.87 4.20
C LYS A 88 -12.16 4.12 3.52
N ILE A 89 -12.76 4.46 2.39
CA ILE A 89 -12.60 5.75 1.74
C ILE A 89 -13.97 6.42 1.75
N VAL A 90 -14.04 7.66 2.23
CA VAL A 90 -15.25 8.46 2.27
C VAL A 90 -15.00 9.73 1.47
N HIS A 91 -15.91 10.04 0.55
CA HIS A 91 -15.93 11.30 -0.17
C HIS A 91 -17.19 12.05 0.21
N ASP A 92 -17.05 13.23 0.81
CA ASP A 92 -18.17 14.14 1.03
C ASP A 92 -18.20 15.14 -0.13
N LEU A 93 -19.21 15.00 -0.99
CA LEU A 93 -19.38 15.84 -2.17
C LEU A 93 -19.91 17.23 -1.84
N ALA A 94 -20.61 17.41 -0.70
CA ALA A 94 -21.14 18.71 -0.30
C ALA A 94 -20.03 19.62 0.23
N THR A 95 -19.09 19.06 0.99
CA THR A 95 -17.92 19.78 1.53
C THR A 95 -16.67 19.62 0.67
N SER A 96 -16.72 18.83 -0.40
CA SER A 96 -15.56 18.47 -1.23
C SER A 96 -14.39 17.89 -0.41
N SER A 97 -14.66 17.15 0.66
CA SER A 97 -13.63 16.54 1.49
C SER A 97 -13.46 15.05 1.22
N SER A 98 -12.30 14.51 1.56
CA SER A 98 -11.99 13.10 1.41
C SER A 98 -11.28 12.57 2.64
N GLU A 99 -11.75 11.43 3.11
CA GLU A 99 -11.26 10.75 4.30
C GLU A 99 -10.87 9.32 3.96
N VAL A 100 -9.71 8.90 4.45
CA VAL A 100 -9.22 7.53 4.35
C VAL A 100 -9.02 7.01 5.77
N VAL A 101 -9.82 6.03 6.16
CA VAL A 101 -9.79 5.42 7.48
C VAL A 101 -9.15 4.05 7.39
N PHE A 102 -8.06 3.85 8.12
CA PHE A 102 -7.43 2.56 8.32
C PHE A 102 -7.68 2.09 9.76
N ASP A 103 -8.53 1.08 9.89
CA ASP A 103 -8.69 0.33 11.12
C ASP A 103 -7.74 -0.87 11.07
N TRP A 104 -6.56 -0.65 11.64
CA TRP A 104 -5.51 -1.64 11.83
C TRP A 104 -5.74 -2.37 13.15
N ASN A 105 -6.77 -3.21 13.21
CA ASN A 105 -6.86 -4.25 14.23
C ASN A 105 -5.97 -5.45 13.89
N VAL A 106 -4.66 -5.21 13.80
CA VAL A 106 -3.66 -6.23 13.46
C VAL A 106 -3.31 -7.02 14.71
N GLY A 107 -4.20 -7.92 15.09
CA GLY A 107 -3.99 -8.85 16.19
C GLY A 107 -5.28 -9.25 16.87
N GLY A 108 -6.16 -8.29 17.17
CA GLY A 108 -7.19 -8.53 18.17
C GLY A 108 -6.57 -8.98 19.51
N ASN A 109 -7.42 -9.44 20.41
CA ASN A 109 -7.01 -10.05 21.65
C ASN A 109 -6.47 -11.47 21.36
N VAL A 110 -5.18 -11.69 21.61
CA VAL A 110 -4.46 -12.94 21.33
C VAL A 110 -3.82 -13.47 22.59
N ARG A 111 -3.93 -14.78 22.82
CA ARG A 111 -3.14 -15.50 23.83
C ARG A 111 -2.09 -16.36 23.16
N LEU A 112 -0.83 -16.22 23.56
CA LEU A 112 0.23 -17.13 23.11
C LEU A 112 0.01 -18.53 23.72
N ALA A 113 0.28 -19.60 22.98
CA ALA A 113 -0.01 -20.95 23.49
C ALA A 113 1.09 -21.49 24.43
N ASP A 114 2.31 -20.96 24.30
CA ASP A 114 3.49 -21.37 25.07
C ASP A 114 3.69 -20.58 26.38
N SER A 115 2.88 -19.55 26.60
CA SER A 115 2.93 -18.67 27.76
C SER A 115 1.52 -18.19 28.11
N SER A 116 1.29 -17.75 29.34
CA SER A 116 0.00 -17.14 29.71
C SER A 116 -0.13 -15.69 29.23
N ILE A 117 0.69 -15.26 28.27
CA ILE A 117 0.73 -13.87 27.80
C ILE A 117 -0.47 -13.62 26.90
N GLU A 118 -1.26 -12.62 27.29
CA GLU A 118 -2.33 -12.06 26.47
C GLU A 118 -1.94 -10.66 26.03
N TYR A 119 -2.08 -10.38 24.74
CA TYR A 119 -1.91 -9.03 24.21
C TYR A 119 -3.07 -8.65 23.32
N ASP A 120 -3.41 -7.37 23.35
CA ASP A 120 -4.40 -6.76 22.46
C ASP A 120 -3.84 -5.44 21.97
N GLY A 121 -4.17 -5.10 20.72
CA GLY A 121 -3.69 -3.90 20.07
C GLY A 121 -4.64 -3.44 18.98
N ALA A 122 -5.03 -2.17 19.04
CA ALA A 122 -5.81 -1.54 17.99
C ALA A 122 -5.13 -0.24 17.55
N THR A 123 -5.17 0.03 16.24
CA THR A 123 -4.73 1.30 15.68
C THR A 123 -5.79 1.78 14.69
N LEU A 124 -6.35 2.96 14.95
CA LEU A 124 -7.23 3.64 14.01
C LEU A 124 -6.50 4.88 13.49
N THR A 125 -6.21 4.89 12.19
CA THR A 125 -5.61 6.04 11.53
C THR A 125 -6.59 6.64 10.53
N THR A 126 -6.90 7.91 10.69
CA THR A 126 -7.76 8.67 9.79
C THR A 126 -6.94 9.76 9.11
N TYR A 127 -6.91 9.73 7.79
CA TYR A 127 -6.34 10.78 6.95
C TYR A 127 -7.48 11.60 6.36
N ARG A 128 -7.46 12.92 6.51
CA ARG A 128 -8.48 13.81 5.95
C ARG A 128 -7.85 14.95 5.14
N ILE A 129 -8.52 15.34 4.06
CA ILE A 129 -8.16 16.51 3.26
C ILE A 129 -9.42 17.16 2.68
N ASP A 130 -9.44 18.49 2.61
CA ASP A 130 -10.37 19.27 1.80
C ASP A 130 -9.80 19.44 0.40
N ASN A 131 -10.53 18.98 -0.63
CA ASN A 131 -10.05 19.01 -2.01
C ASN A 131 -10.08 20.42 -2.64
N THR A 132 -10.53 21.44 -1.90
CA THR A 132 -10.49 22.84 -2.34
C THR A 132 -9.22 23.58 -1.92
N GLY A 133 -8.39 22.99 -1.05
CA GLY A 133 -7.12 23.60 -0.64
C GLY A 133 -6.15 22.60 0.00
N PRO A 134 -4.90 22.51 -0.48
CA PRO A 134 -4.00 21.42 -0.09
C PRO A 134 -3.45 21.52 1.35
N LEU A 135 -3.55 22.69 1.98
CA LEU A 135 -3.10 22.93 3.36
C LEU A 135 -4.04 22.37 4.43
N SER A 136 -5.18 21.80 4.02
CA SER A 136 -6.18 21.20 4.90
C SER A 136 -5.87 19.75 5.29
N ALA A 137 -4.81 19.17 4.74
CA ALA A 137 -4.40 17.81 5.02
C ALA A 137 -4.13 17.61 6.52
N GLU A 138 -4.69 16.56 7.09
CA GLU A 138 -4.47 16.16 8.47
C GLU A 138 -4.46 14.64 8.60
N VAL A 139 -3.79 14.17 9.65
CA VAL A 139 -3.79 12.77 10.04
C VAL A 139 -3.98 12.68 11.56
N THR A 140 -4.95 11.86 11.97
CA THR A 140 -5.17 11.50 13.36
C THR A 140 -4.91 10.01 13.51
N THR A 141 -4.15 9.63 14.52
CA THR A 141 -3.91 8.22 14.86
C THR A 141 -4.22 7.99 16.31
N GLU A 142 -5.10 7.04 16.57
CA GLU A 142 -5.45 6.55 17.90
C GLU A 142 -4.92 5.13 18.04
N GLN A 143 -4.19 4.86 19.12
CA GLN A 143 -3.64 3.54 19.40
C GLN A 143 -3.99 3.11 20.82
N SER A 144 -4.35 1.85 20.97
CA SER A 144 -4.44 1.17 22.26
C SER A 144 -3.59 -0.08 22.21
N ALA A 145 -2.96 -0.41 23.34
CA ALA A 145 -2.24 -1.65 23.53
C ALA A 145 -2.44 -2.12 24.97
N SER A 146 -2.58 -3.42 25.16
CA SER A 146 -2.59 -4.03 26.49
C SER A 146 -1.78 -5.32 26.49
N LEU A 147 -1.22 -5.63 27.67
CA LEU A 147 -0.45 -6.84 27.94
C LEU A 147 -0.88 -7.36 29.31
N ARG A 148 -1.20 -8.65 29.41
CA ARG A 148 -1.60 -9.32 30.65
C ARG A 148 -0.86 -10.63 30.83
#